data_AF-A0A5J4W936-F1
#
_entry.id   AF-A0A5J4W936-F1
#
_cell.length_a   1.000
_cell.length_b   1.000
_cell.length_c   1.000
_cell.angle_alpha   90.00
_cell.angle_beta   90.00
_cell.angle_gamma   90.00
#
_symmetry.space_group_name_H-M   'P 1'
#
loop_
_entity.id
_entity.type
_entity.pdbx_description
1 polymer ?
#
loop_
_entity_poly.entity_id
_entity_poly.type
_entity_poly.pdbx_seq_one_letter_code
_entity_poly.pdbx_strand_id
1 'polypeptide(L)'
;MATLESSCVQTNQQNIKQVTIEKRVKRAYNRKSKTNDEAKAKMSQLIKEQEEKQLEINGIISEIVNEVVDASFINETIDEQINEKTNEKTNEQTSQQSIEEKRQKILHDLCNAEGNQEERLAKQQEAYRLEKYWKQEDQEKKDKANPNSLDNIIERYVIQNRADIQTKPISERVKGAWIDTVNYTKIGQKTGEKKQVTGKLIDLTLVEDGDLCVIDFDINKNLSKEKIDEIRQNIIDNMLPANVGLVKTCHSGLHAYCNKNGYRLPNNRCIKCIVLDNIEIDIFAQMYKHKSFEDDPMQTDLVQNRVVGPNTSIRETKNNVRETLKYETINDWVNMTHLANLRDILESWNVDIEIPYAEFEKLKITRVFGQQITNDGTIDKMDDELAQACVDGLKNLTIHNYPQPIAMEISLLSVFSGIYGIANEQIRGQGLENVRKFNMLTPNAEKNYSQALGQGERKPNAWILTKILKYHNKEYYEQTIKPLLKKNYEVKKLEKQIYINQTLIPNKIDLSDDFTLLNMQEKAANGEYENEEQIVKDLTRLLVYYEGETEDIYAIKGYDANCDTQVLHHKLEGTVYKQLEKININYKKKKIDEKTSETK
;
A
#
# COMPACT_ATOMS: atom_id res chain seq x y z
N MET A 1 -61.45 -29.78 16.56
CA MET A 1 -62.58 -30.22 15.71
C MET A 1 -63.13 -28.99 15.01
N ALA A 2 -63.62 -29.10 13.76
CA ALA A 2 -64.23 -28.03 12.96
C ALA A 2 -63.26 -26.85 12.60
N THR A 3 -63.03 -26.38 11.36
CA THR A 3 -63.60 -26.67 10.01
C THR A 3 -65.11 -26.37 9.88
N LEU A 4 -65.63 -25.54 8.95
CA LEU A 4 -65.27 -25.23 7.54
C LEU A 4 -65.85 -23.85 7.06
N GLU A 5 -65.28 -23.29 5.97
CA GLU A 5 -65.88 -22.58 4.79
C GLU A 5 -66.98 -21.47 4.97
N SER A 6 -67.29 -20.54 4.05
CA SER A 6 -66.86 -20.13 2.67
C SER A 6 -67.19 -18.62 2.49
N SER A 7 -67.12 -17.87 1.37
CA SER A 7 -66.74 -18.01 -0.07
C SER A 7 -66.33 -16.60 -0.59
N CYS A 8 -65.31 -16.41 -1.45
CA CYS A 8 -65.25 -16.47 -2.93
C CYS A 8 -66.14 -15.48 -3.74
N VAL A 9 -65.53 -14.44 -4.35
CA VAL A 9 -65.89 -13.85 -5.67
C VAL A 9 -64.62 -13.43 -6.45
N GLN A 10 -64.67 -13.60 -7.77
CA GLN A 10 -63.72 -13.27 -8.87
C GLN A 10 -63.01 -11.89 -8.74
N THR A 11 -61.67 -11.75 -8.83
CA THR A 11 -60.69 -11.96 -9.94
C THR A 11 -60.66 -10.92 -11.06
N ASN A 12 -59.49 -10.31 -11.28
CA ASN A 12 -58.98 -9.96 -12.61
C ASN A 12 -57.44 -10.03 -12.61
N GLN A 13 -56.82 -10.43 -13.73
CA GLN A 13 -55.40 -10.86 -13.80
C GLN A 13 -54.55 -9.96 -14.71
N GLN A 14 -53.27 -9.76 -14.39
CA GLN A 14 -52.20 -9.63 -15.40
C GLN A 14 -50.87 -10.27 -14.95
N ASN A 15 -50.57 -11.43 -15.55
CA ASN A 15 -49.24 -11.96 -15.92
C ASN A 15 -48.02 -11.76 -14.97
N ILE A 16 -47.77 -12.76 -14.12
CA ILE A 16 -46.41 -13.14 -13.71
C ILE A 16 -46.19 -14.61 -14.12
N LYS A 17 -45.12 -14.89 -14.88
CA LYS A 17 -44.76 -16.27 -15.26
C LYS A 17 -44.00 -16.97 -14.13
N GLN A 18 -44.72 -17.68 -13.26
CA GLN A 18 -44.13 -18.69 -12.38
C GLN A 18 -44.27 -20.08 -13.03
N VAL A 19 -43.19 -20.85 -13.02
CA VAL A 19 -43.17 -22.25 -13.48
C VAL A 19 -42.90 -23.16 -12.29
N THR A 20 -43.94 -23.82 -11.80
CA THR A 20 -43.84 -24.85 -10.75
C THR A 20 -43.65 -26.21 -11.41
N ILE A 21 -42.67 -27.00 -10.94
CA ILE A 21 -42.45 -28.37 -11.39
C ILE A 21 -42.81 -29.34 -10.25
N GLU A 22 -43.59 -30.37 -10.55
CA GLU A 22 -44.08 -31.35 -9.58
C GLU A 22 -42.96 -32.22 -8.98
N LYS A 23 -43.11 -32.59 -7.70
CA LYS A 23 -42.35 -33.71 -7.13
C LYS A 23 -42.85 -35.04 -7.71
N ARG A 24 -42.06 -35.67 -8.59
CA ARG A 24 -42.20 -37.11 -8.90
C ARG A 24 -40.91 -37.91 -8.65
N VAL A 25 -41.14 -39.16 -8.27
CA VAL A 25 -40.26 -40.17 -7.69
C VAL A 25 -38.90 -40.33 -8.40
N LYS A 26 -37.83 -40.55 -7.60
CA LYS A 26 -36.49 -40.93 -8.08
C LYS A 26 -36.54 -42.10 -9.08
N ARG A 27 -35.88 -41.97 -10.22
CA ARG A 27 -35.43 -43.09 -11.06
C ARG A 27 -33.92 -42.98 -11.26
N ALA A 28 -33.20 -44.08 -11.05
CA ALA A 28 -31.77 -44.14 -11.33
C ALA A 28 -31.54 -44.27 -12.85
N TYR A 29 -30.54 -43.57 -13.38
CA TYR A 29 -30.08 -43.74 -14.76
C TYR A 29 -28.56 -43.87 -14.81
N ASN A 30 -28.10 -45.04 -15.21
CA ASN A 30 -26.72 -45.29 -15.60
C ASN A 30 -26.54 -44.83 -17.06
N ARG A 31 -25.54 -44.00 -17.37
CA ARG A 31 -25.20 -43.65 -18.76
C ARG A 31 -23.68 -43.65 -18.96
N LYS A 32 -23.19 -44.61 -19.75
CA LYS A 32 -21.79 -44.69 -20.18
C LYS A 32 -21.49 -43.56 -21.17
N SER A 33 -20.42 -42.79 -20.93
CA SER A 33 -19.84 -41.85 -21.88
C SER A 33 -18.66 -42.51 -22.62
N LYS A 34 -18.60 -42.39 -23.95
CA LYS A 34 -17.57 -43.02 -24.80
C LYS A 34 -16.88 -41.99 -25.71
N THR A 35 -16.18 -41.06 -25.08
CA THR A 35 -15.29 -40.06 -25.70
C THR A 35 -14.33 -39.55 -24.62
N ASN A 36 -13.14 -40.15 -24.50
CA ASN A 36 -12.09 -39.67 -23.58
C ASN A 36 -10.66 -40.06 -24.04
N ASP A 37 -10.53 -41.02 -24.96
CA ASP A 37 -9.24 -41.65 -25.26
C ASP A 37 -8.34 -40.78 -26.15
N GLU A 38 -8.89 -40.07 -27.15
CA GLU A 38 -8.14 -39.09 -27.95
C GLU A 38 -7.69 -37.87 -27.14
N ALA A 39 -8.51 -37.43 -26.17
CA ALA A 39 -8.17 -36.32 -25.28
C ALA A 39 -6.99 -36.72 -24.36
N LYS A 40 -7.01 -37.94 -23.83
CA LYS A 40 -5.87 -38.52 -23.11
C LYS A 40 -4.63 -38.65 -23.99
N ALA A 41 -4.77 -39.15 -25.21
CA ALA A 41 -3.64 -39.32 -26.13
C ALA A 41 -2.91 -37.99 -26.40
N LYS A 42 -3.66 -36.90 -26.67
CA LYS A 42 -3.09 -35.56 -26.84
C LYS A 42 -2.43 -35.02 -25.56
N MET A 43 -3.03 -35.25 -24.39
CA MET A 43 -2.42 -34.86 -23.11
C MET A 43 -1.10 -35.61 -22.85
N SER A 44 -1.06 -36.92 -23.10
CA SER A 44 0.17 -37.73 -22.96
C SER A 44 1.25 -37.33 -23.97
N GLN A 45 0.88 -36.92 -25.19
CA GLN A 45 1.86 -36.38 -26.15
C GLN A 45 2.45 -35.05 -25.67
N LEU A 46 1.62 -34.11 -25.19
CA LEU A 46 2.09 -32.84 -24.64
C LEU A 46 3.02 -33.01 -23.43
N ILE A 47 2.71 -33.95 -22.52
CA ILE A 47 3.58 -34.28 -21.38
C ILE A 47 4.93 -34.78 -21.88
N LYS A 48 4.97 -35.66 -22.88
CA LYS A 48 6.23 -36.20 -23.43
C LYS A 48 7.08 -35.13 -24.13
N GLU A 49 6.45 -34.23 -24.90
CA GLU A 49 7.14 -33.06 -25.49
C GLU A 49 7.67 -32.07 -24.43
N GLN A 50 7.10 -32.08 -23.23
CA GLN A 50 7.55 -31.27 -22.09
C GLN A 50 8.71 -31.95 -21.34
N GLU A 51 8.65 -33.28 -21.15
CA GLU A 51 9.73 -34.10 -20.59
C GLU A 51 10.99 -34.07 -21.47
N GLU A 52 10.85 -34.13 -22.79
CA GLU A 52 11.99 -34.06 -23.73
C GLU A 52 12.70 -32.70 -23.68
N LYS A 53 11.96 -31.59 -23.56
CA LYS A 53 12.54 -30.25 -23.33
C LYS A 53 13.17 -30.11 -21.94
N GLN A 54 12.62 -30.77 -20.92
CA GLN A 54 13.21 -30.79 -19.58
C GLN A 54 14.59 -31.48 -19.59
N LEU A 55 14.75 -32.54 -20.38
CA LEU A 55 16.02 -33.24 -20.58
C LEU A 55 17.04 -32.40 -21.36
N GLU A 56 16.60 -31.69 -22.40
CA GLU A 56 17.44 -30.78 -23.19
C GLU A 56 17.99 -29.63 -22.32
N ILE A 57 17.15 -29.01 -21.49
CA ILE A 57 17.55 -27.99 -20.51
C ILE A 57 18.57 -28.55 -19.49
N ASN A 58 18.35 -29.76 -18.98
CA ASN A 58 19.28 -30.40 -18.05
C ASN A 58 20.65 -30.72 -18.70
N GLY A 59 20.68 -31.00 -20.02
CA GLY A 59 21.92 -31.15 -20.78
C GLY A 59 22.74 -29.86 -20.82
N ILE A 60 22.10 -28.74 -21.16
CA ILE A 60 22.73 -27.41 -21.21
C ILE A 60 23.27 -27.00 -19.83
N ILE A 61 22.53 -27.30 -18.75
CA ILE A 61 23.00 -27.06 -17.37
C ILE A 61 24.27 -27.88 -17.07
N SER A 62 24.36 -29.12 -17.57
CA SER A 62 25.54 -29.97 -17.39
C SER A 62 26.78 -29.41 -18.12
N GLU A 63 26.63 -28.87 -19.34
CA GLU A 63 27.75 -28.21 -20.04
C GLU A 63 28.24 -26.98 -19.27
N ILE A 64 27.32 -26.09 -18.83
CA ILE A 64 27.66 -24.89 -18.05
C ILE A 64 28.37 -25.24 -16.73
N VAL A 65 27.98 -26.32 -16.06
CA VAL A 65 28.66 -26.78 -14.82
C VAL A 65 30.09 -27.27 -15.10
N ASN A 66 30.36 -27.87 -16.27
CA ASN A 66 31.68 -28.35 -16.64
C ASN A 66 32.64 -27.23 -17.10
N GLU A 67 32.14 -26.15 -17.72
CA GLU A 67 32.98 -25.01 -18.13
C GLU A 67 33.50 -24.14 -16.96
N VAL A 68 32.88 -24.26 -15.78
CA VAL A 68 33.13 -23.37 -14.62
C VAL A 68 34.10 -23.96 -13.59
N VAL A 69 34.51 -25.23 -13.71
CA VAL A 69 35.33 -25.93 -12.71
C VAL A 69 36.74 -26.25 -13.23
N ASP A 70 37.70 -25.36 -12.94
CA ASP A 70 39.14 -25.61 -13.16
C ASP A 70 39.69 -26.56 -12.09
N ALA A 71 40.00 -27.79 -12.49
CA ALA A 71 40.14 -28.95 -11.59
C ALA A 71 41.55 -29.12 -10.98
N SER A 72 42.31 -28.04 -10.78
CA SER A 72 43.77 -28.10 -10.55
C SER A 72 44.26 -28.01 -9.09
N PHE A 73 43.38 -27.74 -8.09
CA PHE A 73 43.82 -27.27 -6.75
C PHE A 73 43.35 -28.06 -5.50
N ILE A 74 42.88 -29.30 -5.64
CA ILE A 74 42.12 -29.98 -4.57
C ILE A 74 42.86 -31.16 -3.87
N ASN A 75 43.81 -31.83 -4.51
CA ASN A 75 44.22 -33.18 -4.11
C ASN A 75 45.10 -33.33 -2.85
N GLU A 76 45.67 -32.26 -2.29
CA GLU A 76 46.45 -32.33 -1.03
C GLU A 76 45.64 -31.93 0.21
N THR A 77 44.49 -31.27 0.06
CA THR A 77 43.67 -30.75 1.18
C THR A 77 42.59 -31.75 1.66
N ILE A 78 42.45 -32.90 0.99
CA ILE A 78 41.36 -33.86 1.24
C ILE A 78 41.62 -34.71 2.49
N ASP A 79 42.82 -35.26 2.66
CA ASP A 79 43.06 -36.34 3.63
C ASP A 79 42.99 -35.87 5.10
N GLU A 80 43.39 -34.64 5.40
CA GLU A 80 43.20 -34.05 6.74
C GLU A 80 41.70 -33.77 7.02
N GLN A 81 40.98 -33.21 6.04
CA GLN A 81 39.55 -32.93 6.20
C GLN A 81 38.68 -34.19 6.35
N ILE A 82 39.07 -35.33 5.79
CA ILE A 82 38.34 -36.60 5.96
C ILE A 82 38.33 -37.04 7.43
N ASN A 83 39.44 -36.88 8.15
CA ASN A 83 39.56 -37.33 9.54
C ASN A 83 38.72 -36.47 10.50
N GLU A 84 38.73 -35.14 10.34
CA GLU A 84 37.88 -34.26 11.16
C GLU A 84 36.38 -34.52 10.89
N LYS A 85 35.98 -34.53 9.61
CA LYS A 85 34.58 -34.78 9.21
C LYS A 85 34.05 -36.14 9.67
N THR A 86 34.91 -37.15 9.81
CA THR A 86 34.50 -38.47 10.32
C THR A 86 34.18 -38.45 11.81
N ASN A 87 34.94 -37.69 12.61
CA ASN A 87 34.67 -37.53 14.04
C ASN A 87 33.45 -36.63 14.31
N GLU A 88 33.31 -35.51 13.59
CA GLU A 88 32.14 -34.64 13.71
C GLU A 88 30.83 -35.37 13.36
N LYS A 89 30.81 -36.07 12.23
CA LYS A 89 29.62 -36.80 11.75
C LYS A 89 29.19 -37.92 12.69
N THR A 90 30.14 -38.57 13.37
CA THR A 90 29.86 -39.60 14.39
C THR A 90 29.23 -38.99 15.65
N ASN A 91 29.71 -37.82 16.08
CA ASN A 91 29.10 -37.07 17.18
C ASN A 91 27.71 -36.52 16.82
N GLU A 92 27.52 -36.01 15.59
CA GLU A 92 26.22 -35.55 15.11
C GLU A 92 25.18 -36.67 15.09
N GLN A 93 25.50 -37.84 14.52
CA GLN A 93 24.57 -38.97 14.49
C GLN A 93 24.17 -39.42 15.91
N THR A 94 25.14 -39.48 16.84
CA THR A 94 24.89 -39.83 18.25
C THR A 94 23.99 -38.79 18.94
N SER A 95 24.19 -37.50 18.65
CA SER A 95 23.36 -36.41 19.18
C SER A 95 21.94 -36.43 18.61
N GLN A 96 21.79 -36.58 17.29
CA GLN A 96 20.50 -36.64 16.60
C GLN A 96 19.66 -37.83 17.08
N GLN A 97 20.28 -39.01 17.24
CA GLN A 97 19.59 -40.19 17.78
C GLN A 97 19.07 -39.95 19.20
N SER A 98 19.88 -39.30 20.06
CA SER A 98 19.46 -38.91 21.41
C SER A 98 18.40 -37.80 21.44
N ILE A 99 18.21 -37.03 20.37
CA ILE A 99 17.12 -36.04 20.25
C ILE A 99 15.83 -36.74 19.83
N GLU A 100 15.89 -37.67 18.88
CA GLU A 100 14.73 -38.42 18.40
C GLU A 100 14.14 -39.32 19.49
N GLU A 101 14.97 -40.00 20.27
CA GLU A 101 14.53 -40.78 21.44
C GLU A 101 13.78 -39.92 22.48
N LYS A 102 14.21 -38.66 22.68
CA LYS A 102 13.53 -37.70 23.58
C LYS A 102 12.20 -37.23 22.99
N ARG A 103 12.15 -36.92 21.69
CA ARG A 103 10.91 -36.52 20.99
C ARG A 103 9.86 -37.63 21.04
N GLN A 104 10.25 -38.87 20.74
CA GLN A 104 9.33 -40.02 20.79
C GLN A 104 8.81 -40.27 22.21
N LYS A 105 9.66 -40.11 23.24
CA LYS A 105 9.21 -40.18 24.64
C LYS A 105 8.17 -39.09 24.98
N ILE A 106 8.41 -37.84 24.55
CA ILE A 106 7.46 -36.73 24.78
C ILE A 106 6.10 -37.01 24.10
N LEU A 107 6.10 -37.52 22.86
CA LEU A 107 4.86 -37.90 22.16
C LEU A 107 4.14 -39.06 22.85
N HIS A 108 4.89 -40.08 23.30
CA HIS A 108 4.34 -41.21 24.06
C HIS A 108 3.67 -40.74 25.37
N ASP A 109 4.34 -39.87 26.12
CA ASP A 109 3.87 -39.42 27.43
C ASP A 109 2.67 -38.45 27.30
N LEU A 110 2.60 -37.65 26.23
CA LEU A 110 1.42 -36.82 25.91
C LEU A 110 0.22 -37.64 25.43
N CYS A 111 0.42 -38.61 24.53
CA CYS A 111 -0.67 -39.42 23.98
C CYS A 111 -1.33 -40.36 25.01
N ASN A 112 -0.55 -40.83 25.99
CA ASN A 112 -1.00 -41.72 27.07
C ASN A 112 -1.36 -40.99 28.37
N ALA A 113 -1.33 -39.65 28.39
CA ALA A 113 -1.53 -38.87 29.59
C ALA A 113 -2.92 -39.08 30.24
N GLU A 114 -2.92 -39.31 31.55
CA GLU A 114 -4.15 -39.32 32.33
C GLU A 114 -4.70 -37.90 32.56
N GLY A 115 -5.99 -37.84 32.90
CA GLY A 115 -6.79 -36.62 32.92
C GLY A 115 -8.23 -36.88 32.51
N ASN A 116 -9.05 -35.82 32.51
CA ASN A 116 -10.42 -35.86 32.02
C ASN A 116 -10.49 -35.97 30.48
N GLN A 117 -11.69 -36.12 29.92
CA GLN A 117 -11.86 -36.36 28.48
C GLN A 117 -11.42 -35.18 27.60
N GLU A 118 -11.59 -33.94 28.07
CA GLU A 118 -11.17 -32.72 27.35
C GLU A 118 -9.64 -32.53 27.45
N GLU A 119 -9.06 -32.76 28.63
CA GLU A 119 -7.61 -32.75 28.85
C GLU A 119 -6.88 -33.79 27.96
N ARG A 120 -7.45 -34.99 27.81
CA ARG A 120 -6.91 -36.02 26.92
C ARG A 120 -6.97 -35.59 25.45
N LEU A 121 -8.08 -35.00 25.01
CA LEU A 121 -8.21 -34.45 23.66
C LEU A 121 -7.23 -33.29 23.40
N ALA A 122 -7.02 -32.42 24.39
CA ALA A 122 -6.06 -31.31 24.29
C ALA A 122 -4.61 -31.82 24.14
N LYS A 123 -4.18 -32.74 25.02
CA LYS A 123 -2.82 -33.33 24.99
C LYS A 123 -2.55 -34.13 23.71
N GLN A 124 -3.56 -34.81 23.16
CA GLN A 124 -3.44 -35.49 21.85
C GLN A 124 -3.35 -34.50 20.68
N GLN A 125 -4.08 -33.38 20.70
CA GLN A 125 -3.88 -32.31 19.71
C GLN A 125 -2.51 -31.63 19.84
N GLU A 126 -1.98 -31.50 21.05
CA GLU A 126 -0.65 -30.97 21.33
C GLU A 126 0.46 -31.90 20.78
N ALA A 127 0.37 -33.20 21.05
CA ALA A 127 1.25 -34.21 20.46
C ALA A 127 1.24 -34.16 18.92
N TYR A 128 0.06 -34.08 18.30
CA TYR A 128 -0.07 -33.94 16.84
C TYR A 128 0.56 -32.65 16.28
N ARG A 129 0.48 -31.54 17.01
CA ARG A 129 1.15 -30.28 16.63
C ARG A 129 2.67 -30.40 16.73
N LEU A 130 3.19 -31.00 17.80
CA LEU A 130 4.62 -31.21 18.01
C LEU A 130 5.23 -32.18 16.98
N GLU A 131 4.54 -33.28 16.68
CA GLU A 131 4.95 -34.23 15.64
C GLU A 131 5.05 -33.55 14.27
N LYS A 132 4.06 -32.71 13.91
CA LYS A 132 4.08 -31.95 12.66
C LYS A 132 5.21 -30.91 12.64
N TYR A 133 5.42 -30.19 13.75
CA TYR A 133 6.47 -29.19 13.88
C TYR A 133 7.88 -29.81 13.74
N TRP A 134 8.17 -30.90 14.45
CA TRP A 134 9.47 -31.56 14.35
C TRP A 134 9.74 -32.19 12.98
N LYS A 135 8.72 -32.75 12.32
CA LYS A 135 8.85 -33.21 10.92
C LYS A 135 9.19 -32.06 9.96
N GLN A 136 8.69 -30.84 10.23
CA GLN A 136 9.01 -29.65 9.45
C GLN A 136 10.41 -29.11 9.78
N GLU A 137 10.79 -29.09 11.06
CA GLU A 137 12.14 -28.73 11.53
C GLU A 137 13.23 -29.66 10.94
N ASP A 138 12.96 -30.96 10.87
CA ASP A 138 13.89 -31.95 10.32
C ASP A 138 13.92 -31.95 8.78
N GLN A 139 12.84 -31.51 8.13
CA GLN A 139 12.84 -31.24 6.70
C GLN A 139 13.71 -30.01 6.41
N GLU A 140 13.48 -28.89 7.11
CA GLU A 140 14.32 -27.69 6.98
C GLU A 140 15.81 -27.96 7.25
N LYS A 141 16.16 -28.83 8.20
CA LYS A 141 17.55 -29.23 8.44
C LYS A 141 18.14 -30.02 7.27
N LYS A 142 17.37 -30.91 6.64
CA LYS A 142 17.80 -31.64 5.42
C LYS A 142 17.93 -30.70 4.23
N ASP A 143 17.02 -29.74 4.10
CA ASP A 143 17.05 -28.74 3.03
C ASP A 143 18.26 -27.82 3.20
N LYS A 144 18.55 -27.34 4.42
CA LYS A 144 19.76 -26.55 4.75
C LYS A 144 21.06 -27.35 4.63
N ALA A 145 21.02 -28.67 4.82
CA ALA A 145 22.18 -29.56 4.65
C ALA A 145 22.50 -29.91 3.18
N ASN A 146 21.59 -29.66 2.23
CA ASN A 146 21.81 -29.88 0.80
C ASN A 146 21.88 -28.54 0.04
N PRO A 147 23.06 -27.93 -0.15
CA PRO A 147 23.18 -26.66 -0.87
C PRO A 147 22.69 -26.73 -2.32
N ASN A 148 22.57 -27.92 -2.90
CA ASN A 148 22.09 -28.16 -4.27
C ASN A 148 20.59 -28.50 -4.33
N SER A 149 19.81 -28.25 -3.27
CA SER A 149 18.35 -28.24 -3.37
C SER A 149 17.88 -27.12 -4.31
N LEU A 150 16.77 -27.35 -5.00
CA LEU A 150 16.22 -26.37 -5.96
C LEU A 150 15.89 -25.04 -5.26
N ASP A 151 15.34 -25.09 -4.05
CA ASP A 151 15.00 -23.90 -3.27
C ASP A 151 16.25 -23.12 -2.82
N ASN A 152 17.33 -23.79 -2.40
CA ASN A 152 18.60 -23.13 -2.07
C ASN A 152 19.30 -22.54 -3.31
N ILE A 153 19.03 -23.06 -4.51
CA ILE A 153 19.52 -22.50 -5.77
C ILE A 153 18.67 -21.27 -6.16
N ILE A 154 17.33 -21.38 -6.05
CA ILE A 154 16.40 -20.27 -6.30
C ILE A 154 16.65 -19.11 -5.34
N GLU A 155 16.80 -19.35 -4.04
CA GLU A 155 17.06 -18.29 -3.06
C GLU A 155 18.38 -17.57 -3.36
N ARG A 156 19.47 -18.31 -3.63
CA ARG A 156 20.75 -17.71 -4.04
C ARG A 156 20.62 -16.89 -5.32
N TYR A 157 19.92 -17.40 -6.33
CA TYR A 157 19.68 -16.68 -7.60
C TYR A 157 18.84 -15.41 -7.40
N VAL A 158 17.84 -15.44 -6.51
CA VAL A 158 17.01 -14.26 -6.16
C VAL A 158 17.83 -13.24 -5.36
N ILE A 159 18.71 -13.66 -4.45
CA ILE A 159 19.62 -12.78 -3.71
C ILE A 159 20.64 -12.13 -4.67
N GLN A 160 21.24 -12.92 -5.56
CA GLN A 160 22.20 -12.45 -6.57
C GLN A 160 21.55 -11.38 -7.48
N ASN A 161 20.43 -11.70 -8.13
CA ASN A 161 19.70 -10.76 -8.99
C ASN A 161 19.29 -9.48 -8.25
N ARG A 162 18.87 -9.57 -6.97
CA ARG A 162 18.55 -8.39 -6.17
C ARG A 162 19.77 -7.51 -5.95
N ALA A 163 20.94 -8.08 -5.65
CA ALA A 163 22.18 -7.33 -5.49
C ALA A 163 22.60 -6.65 -6.80
N ASP A 164 22.49 -7.34 -7.93
CA ASP A 164 22.79 -6.80 -9.26
C ASP A 164 21.82 -5.66 -9.66
N ILE A 165 20.55 -5.73 -9.23
CA ILE A 165 19.58 -4.64 -9.41
C ILE A 165 19.90 -3.44 -8.51
N GLN A 166 20.46 -3.65 -7.31
CA GLN A 166 20.86 -2.53 -6.43
C GLN A 166 22.05 -1.76 -7.01
N THR A 167 23.03 -2.42 -7.60
CA THR A 167 24.25 -1.75 -8.09
C THR A 167 24.04 -0.99 -9.41
N LYS A 168 23.00 -1.31 -10.19
CA LYS A 168 22.71 -0.65 -11.47
C LYS A 168 22.09 0.74 -11.32
N PRO A 169 22.62 1.77 -11.99
CA PRO A 169 22.06 3.12 -11.94
C PRO A 169 20.75 3.20 -12.72
N ILE A 170 19.85 4.13 -12.34
CA ILE A 170 18.53 4.30 -13.01
C ILE A 170 18.69 4.45 -14.52
N SER A 171 19.69 5.22 -14.97
CA SER A 171 19.94 5.47 -16.40
C SER A 171 20.27 4.22 -17.23
N GLU A 172 20.88 3.19 -16.62
CA GLU A 172 21.08 1.89 -17.26
C GLU A 172 19.76 1.10 -17.29
N ARG A 173 19.06 1.04 -16.15
CA ARG A 173 17.80 0.28 -16.00
C ARG A 173 16.70 0.72 -16.96
N VAL A 174 16.60 2.03 -17.24
CA VAL A 174 15.61 2.58 -18.18
C VAL A 174 16.10 2.67 -19.63
N LYS A 175 17.32 2.21 -19.95
CA LYS A 175 17.97 2.39 -21.27
C LYS A 175 17.12 1.86 -22.44
N GLY A 176 16.46 0.71 -22.27
CA GLY A 176 15.53 0.13 -23.24
C GLY A 176 14.09 0.64 -23.17
N ALA A 177 13.75 1.42 -22.14
CA ALA A 177 12.38 1.83 -21.80
C ALA A 177 12.01 3.25 -22.27
N TRP A 178 12.93 3.96 -22.93
CA TRP A 178 12.73 5.33 -23.39
C TRP A 178 11.83 5.44 -24.63
N ILE A 179 10.84 6.34 -24.58
CA ILE A 179 9.99 6.71 -25.71
C ILE A 179 9.99 8.22 -25.86
N ASP A 180 10.45 8.76 -26.99
CA ASP A 180 10.51 10.21 -27.22
C ASP A 180 9.11 10.86 -27.17
N THR A 181 8.95 12.00 -26.48
CA THR A 181 7.73 12.81 -26.53
C THR A 181 7.85 13.91 -27.57
N VAL A 182 6.72 14.28 -28.19
CA VAL A 182 6.72 15.20 -29.34
C VAL A 182 5.85 16.43 -29.18
N ASN A 183 6.23 17.50 -29.88
CA ASN A 183 5.52 18.77 -30.02
C ASN A 183 5.12 19.44 -28.68
N TYR A 184 5.93 19.26 -27.64
CA TYR A 184 5.72 19.76 -26.28
C TYR A 184 4.48 19.18 -25.57
N THR A 185 4.18 17.90 -25.83
CA THR A 185 3.06 17.16 -25.22
C THR A 185 3.54 15.99 -24.35
N LYS A 186 2.65 15.39 -23.54
CA LYS A 186 2.91 14.11 -22.85
C LYS A 186 2.74 12.88 -23.78
N ILE A 187 2.63 13.07 -25.09
CA ILE A 187 2.36 11.99 -26.07
C ILE A 187 3.68 11.47 -26.64
N GLY A 188 3.88 10.16 -26.53
CA GLY A 188 5.01 9.46 -27.15
C GLY A 188 4.90 9.42 -28.68
N GLN A 189 6.05 9.48 -29.36
CA GLN A 189 6.16 9.46 -30.81
C GLN A 189 5.60 8.15 -31.38
N LYS A 190 4.76 8.25 -32.43
CA LYS A 190 4.25 7.08 -33.14
C LYS A 190 5.24 6.60 -34.21
N THR A 191 5.32 5.30 -34.41
CA THR A 191 6.10 4.67 -35.48
C THR A 191 5.79 5.30 -36.84
N GLY A 192 6.81 5.76 -37.55
CA GLY A 192 6.68 6.42 -38.86
C GLY A 192 6.44 7.93 -38.82
N GLU A 193 5.97 8.51 -37.70
CA GLU A 193 5.81 9.97 -37.59
C GLU A 193 7.13 10.64 -37.18
N LYS A 194 7.69 11.52 -38.03
CA LYS A 194 8.75 12.46 -37.61
C LYS A 194 8.13 13.79 -37.16
N LYS A 195 8.11 14.03 -35.85
CA LYS A 195 7.65 15.26 -35.20
C LYS A 195 8.80 15.85 -34.36
N GLN A 196 8.66 17.08 -33.87
CA GLN A 196 9.71 17.70 -33.04
C GLN A 196 9.78 16.94 -31.70
N VAL A 197 10.90 16.28 -31.40
CA VAL A 197 11.14 15.68 -30.08
C VAL A 197 11.37 16.78 -29.05
N THR A 198 10.72 16.66 -27.90
CA THR A 198 10.67 17.69 -26.83
C THR A 198 10.87 17.12 -25.42
N GLY A 199 11.13 15.83 -25.31
CA GLY A 199 11.30 15.11 -24.05
C GLY A 199 11.22 13.61 -24.24
N LYS A 200 11.01 12.86 -23.16
CA LYS A 200 10.88 11.39 -23.17
C LYS A 200 9.89 10.91 -22.11
N LEU A 201 9.25 9.77 -22.37
CA LEU A 201 8.58 8.92 -21.39
C LEU A 201 9.49 7.75 -21.04
N ILE A 202 9.29 7.19 -19.85
CA ILE A 202 9.80 5.86 -19.47
C ILE A 202 8.57 4.94 -19.43
N ASP A 203 8.56 3.87 -20.22
CA ASP A 203 7.51 2.83 -20.15
C ASP A 203 7.98 1.75 -19.17
N LEU A 204 7.45 1.74 -17.94
CA LEU A 204 7.91 0.86 -16.87
C LEU A 204 7.75 -0.63 -17.20
N THR A 205 6.86 -0.96 -18.15
CA THR A 205 6.66 -2.32 -18.70
C THR A 205 7.82 -2.80 -19.61
N LEU A 206 8.73 -1.89 -19.98
CA LEU A 206 9.93 -2.16 -20.78
C LEU A 206 11.23 -2.12 -19.95
N VAL A 207 11.15 -1.86 -18.64
CA VAL A 207 12.31 -1.93 -17.74
C VAL A 207 12.63 -3.40 -17.45
N GLU A 208 13.83 -3.84 -17.81
CA GLU A 208 14.20 -5.26 -17.84
C GLU A 208 14.11 -5.94 -16.47
N ASP A 209 14.49 -5.23 -15.39
CA ASP A 209 14.41 -5.75 -14.02
C ASP A 209 12.98 -5.85 -13.45
N GLY A 210 12.01 -5.11 -14.02
CA GLY A 210 10.63 -5.09 -13.56
C GLY A 210 10.41 -4.63 -12.10
N ASP A 211 11.43 -4.10 -11.43
CA ASP A 211 11.41 -3.70 -10.02
C ASP A 211 11.50 -2.17 -9.83
N LEU A 212 11.86 -1.40 -10.86
CA LEU A 212 11.81 0.05 -10.80
C LEU A 212 10.35 0.54 -10.58
N CYS A 213 10.17 1.36 -9.55
CA CYS A 213 8.90 1.96 -9.16
C CYS A 213 9.01 3.49 -9.13
N VAL A 214 7.90 4.17 -9.40
CA VAL A 214 7.76 5.62 -9.28
C VAL A 214 6.58 5.94 -8.37
N ILE A 215 6.83 6.74 -7.34
CA ILE A 215 5.82 7.43 -6.55
C ILE A 215 5.66 8.83 -7.15
N ASP A 216 4.44 9.22 -7.51
CA ASP A 216 4.12 10.53 -8.08
C ASP A 216 3.23 11.31 -7.10
N PHE A 217 3.72 12.48 -6.69
CA PHE A 217 3.08 13.37 -5.73
C PHE A 217 2.52 14.58 -6.48
N ASP A 218 1.21 14.57 -6.74
CA ASP A 218 0.50 15.68 -7.39
C ASP A 218 0.04 16.67 -6.30
N ILE A 219 0.76 17.78 -6.16
CA ILE A 219 0.50 18.82 -5.15
C ILE A 219 -0.61 19.75 -5.66
N ASN A 220 -1.49 20.19 -4.76
CA ASN A 220 -2.65 21.05 -5.06
C ASN A 220 -2.22 22.37 -5.74
N LYS A 221 -2.69 22.53 -6.98
CA LYS A 221 -2.28 23.57 -7.95
C LYS A 221 -2.96 24.92 -7.71
N ASN A 222 -3.84 25.01 -6.71
CA ASN A 222 -4.52 26.23 -6.27
C ASN A 222 -3.75 26.96 -5.15
N LEU A 223 -2.77 26.31 -4.51
CA LEU A 223 -1.93 26.90 -3.48
C LEU A 223 -0.97 27.96 -4.06
N SER A 224 -0.44 28.84 -3.20
CA SER A 224 0.64 29.75 -3.58
C SER A 224 1.89 28.96 -4.00
N LYS A 225 2.70 29.52 -4.90
CA LYS A 225 3.91 28.86 -5.40
C LYS A 225 4.86 28.54 -4.26
N GLU A 226 4.98 29.47 -3.33
CA GLU A 226 5.80 29.38 -2.11
C GLU A 226 5.38 28.16 -1.28
N LYS A 227 4.07 27.95 -1.07
CA LYS A 227 3.56 26.80 -0.34
C LYS A 227 3.70 25.48 -1.10
N ILE A 228 3.60 25.49 -2.44
CA ILE A 228 3.87 24.30 -3.27
C ILE A 228 5.37 23.92 -3.24
N ASP A 229 6.26 24.92 -3.25
CA ASP A 229 7.70 24.70 -3.10
C ASP A 229 8.05 24.22 -1.67
N GLU A 230 7.41 24.74 -0.63
CA GLU A 230 7.50 24.29 0.77
C GLU A 230 7.05 22.83 0.94
N ILE A 231 5.83 22.48 0.50
CA ILE A 231 5.29 21.12 0.61
C ILE A 231 6.19 20.11 -0.10
N ARG A 232 6.72 20.44 -1.28
CA ARG A 232 7.66 19.54 -1.97
C ARG A 232 8.95 19.33 -1.19
N GLN A 233 9.47 20.39 -0.57
CA GLN A 233 10.69 20.29 0.24
C GLN A 233 10.43 19.44 1.49
N ASN A 234 9.28 19.61 2.14
CA ASN A 234 8.85 18.76 3.25
C ASN A 234 8.79 17.28 2.84
N ILE A 235 8.21 16.94 1.68
CA ILE A 235 8.15 15.56 1.16
C ILE A 235 9.58 15.00 0.96
N ILE A 236 10.50 15.80 0.41
CA ILE A 236 11.88 15.39 0.16
C ILE A 236 12.63 15.15 1.48
N ASP A 237 12.49 16.03 2.46
CA ASP A 237 13.29 16.00 3.70
C ASP A 237 12.70 15.09 4.80
N ASN A 238 11.38 14.86 4.80
CA ASN A 238 10.68 14.17 5.89
C ASN A 238 9.99 12.87 5.46
N MET A 239 9.55 12.75 4.21
CA MET A 239 8.84 11.56 3.73
C MET A 239 9.71 10.59 2.92
N LEU A 240 10.78 11.06 2.30
CA LEU A 240 11.61 10.28 1.38
C LEU A 240 13.04 10.07 1.93
N PRO A 241 13.60 8.86 1.86
CA PRO A 241 15.01 8.63 2.18
C PRO A 241 15.92 9.13 1.03
N ALA A 242 17.13 9.58 1.36
CA ALA A 242 18.04 10.24 0.41
C ALA A 242 18.39 9.42 -0.86
N ASN A 243 18.33 8.09 -0.79
CA ASN A 243 18.59 7.16 -1.90
C ASN A 243 17.33 6.90 -2.75
N VAL A 244 16.70 7.95 -3.28
CA VAL A 244 15.69 7.87 -4.34
C VAL A 244 16.04 8.83 -5.47
N GLY A 245 15.74 8.49 -6.72
CA GLY A 245 15.88 9.43 -7.83
C GLY A 245 14.75 10.46 -7.78
N LEU A 246 15.05 11.76 -7.84
CA LEU A 246 14.03 12.83 -7.69
C LEU A 246 13.88 13.68 -8.97
N VAL A 247 12.64 13.87 -9.43
CA VAL A 247 12.31 14.72 -10.58
C VAL A 247 11.11 15.62 -10.26
N LYS A 248 11.29 16.95 -10.26
CA LYS A 248 10.20 17.92 -10.14
C LYS A 248 9.32 17.84 -11.38
N THR A 249 8.00 17.79 -11.22
CA THR A 249 7.04 17.67 -12.34
C THR A 249 6.65 19.02 -12.91
N CYS A 250 6.06 19.02 -14.11
CA CYS A 250 5.67 20.25 -14.82
C CYS A 250 4.75 21.18 -14.01
N HIS A 251 3.89 20.62 -13.14
CA HIS A 251 3.01 21.39 -12.26
C HIS A 251 3.54 21.49 -10.82
N SER A 252 4.86 21.42 -10.66
CA SER A 252 5.55 21.59 -9.37
C SER A 252 5.29 20.51 -8.31
N GLY A 253 4.70 19.37 -8.69
CA GLY A 253 4.74 18.13 -7.92
C GLY A 253 6.09 17.41 -8.01
N LEU A 254 6.12 16.12 -7.66
CA LEU A 254 7.37 15.34 -7.55
C LEU A 254 7.21 13.87 -8.00
N HIS A 255 8.09 13.37 -8.87
CA HIS A 255 8.33 11.94 -9.01
C HIS A 255 9.50 11.52 -8.09
N ALA A 256 9.31 10.45 -7.32
CA ALA A 256 10.37 9.75 -6.59
C ALA A 256 10.54 8.31 -7.13
N TYR A 257 11.75 7.99 -7.59
CA TYR A 257 12.10 6.71 -8.20
C TYR A 257 12.77 5.80 -7.16
N CYS A 258 12.17 4.63 -6.93
CA CYS A 258 12.54 3.69 -5.87
C CYS A 258 12.51 2.24 -6.38
N ASN A 259 12.97 1.28 -5.57
CA ASN A 259 12.83 -0.15 -5.83
C ASN A 259 11.51 -0.68 -5.26
N LYS A 260 10.79 -1.51 -6.00
CA LYS A 260 9.61 -2.24 -5.53
C LYS A 260 10.00 -3.37 -4.57
N ASN A 261 11.19 -3.95 -4.71
CA ASN A 261 11.74 -5.08 -3.95
C ASN A 261 10.72 -6.22 -3.73
N GLY A 262 9.93 -6.55 -4.77
CA GLY A 262 8.89 -7.56 -4.70
C GLY A 262 7.62 -7.22 -3.89
N TYR A 263 7.44 -5.97 -3.43
CA TYR A 263 6.17 -5.46 -2.87
C TYR A 263 5.02 -5.64 -3.87
N ARG A 264 3.86 -6.11 -3.42
CA ARG A 264 2.76 -6.51 -4.31
C ARG A 264 1.69 -5.43 -4.42
N LEU A 265 1.77 -4.63 -5.49
CA LEU A 265 0.70 -3.68 -5.82
C LEU A 265 -0.49 -4.40 -6.48
N PRO A 266 -1.74 -3.95 -6.24
CA PRO A 266 -2.93 -4.53 -6.87
C PRO A 266 -3.06 -4.23 -8.37
N ASN A 267 -2.31 -3.24 -8.90
CA ASN A 267 -2.32 -2.83 -10.30
C ASN A 267 -0.96 -2.23 -10.69
N ASN A 268 -0.67 -2.16 -12.00
CA ASN A 268 0.50 -1.44 -12.55
C ASN A 268 0.49 0.06 -12.22
N ARG A 269 -0.71 0.63 -12.00
CA ARG A 269 -0.93 2.02 -11.61
C ARG A 269 -1.95 2.05 -10.48
N CYS A 270 -1.52 2.46 -9.30
CA CYS A 270 -2.34 2.67 -8.14
C CYS A 270 -2.66 4.18 -8.05
N ILE A 271 -3.67 4.60 -8.82
CA ILE A 271 -4.13 6.00 -8.90
C ILE A 271 -4.81 6.38 -7.58
N LYS A 272 -4.46 7.54 -7.01
CA LYS A 272 -5.02 8.09 -5.77
C LYS A 272 -5.07 7.05 -4.65
N CYS A 273 -3.98 6.29 -4.51
CA CYS A 273 -3.81 5.30 -3.45
C CYS A 273 -3.66 5.97 -2.08
N ILE A 274 -3.28 7.24 -2.06
CA ILE A 274 -3.42 8.14 -0.93
C ILE A 274 -4.00 9.47 -1.44
N VAL A 275 -4.90 10.08 -0.66
CA VAL A 275 -5.47 11.41 -0.93
C VAL A 275 -5.46 12.20 0.38
N LEU A 276 -4.82 13.36 0.35
CA LEU A 276 -4.82 14.41 1.39
C LEU A 276 -5.40 15.70 0.77
N ASP A 277 -5.69 16.73 1.56
CA ASP A 277 -6.33 17.97 1.03
C ASP A 277 -5.43 18.67 -0.02
N ASN A 278 -4.12 18.56 0.15
CA ASN A 278 -3.10 19.28 -0.63
C ASN A 278 -2.19 18.37 -1.47
N ILE A 279 -2.29 17.04 -1.31
CA ILE A 279 -1.37 16.08 -1.93
C ILE A 279 -2.17 14.84 -2.34
N GLU A 280 -2.17 14.52 -3.62
CA GLU A 280 -2.60 13.22 -4.13
C GLU A 280 -1.36 12.38 -4.45
N ILE A 281 -1.34 11.10 -4.05
CA ILE A 281 -0.20 10.21 -4.30
C ILE A 281 -0.65 9.03 -5.17
N ASP A 282 0.01 8.91 -6.31
CA ASP A 282 -0.07 7.82 -7.27
C ASP A 282 1.19 6.94 -7.16
N ILE A 283 1.06 5.63 -7.40
CA ILE A 283 2.21 4.71 -7.43
C ILE A 283 2.18 3.87 -8.72
N PHE A 284 3.31 3.86 -9.44
CA PHE A 284 3.48 3.17 -10.73
C PHE A 284 4.62 2.14 -10.64
N ALA A 285 4.34 0.88 -11.00
CA ALA A 285 5.36 -0.18 -11.12
C ALA A 285 4.92 -1.28 -12.10
N GLN A 286 5.83 -2.17 -12.49
CA GLN A 286 5.47 -3.37 -13.27
C GLN A 286 4.96 -4.48 -12.34
N MET A 287 3.66 -4.82 -12.43
CA MET A 287 3.07 -6.03 -11.84
C MET A 287 2.68 -7.04 -12.92
N TYR A 288 2.05 -6.56 -13.99
CA TYR A 288 1.58 -7.33 -15.13
C TYR A 288 2.21 -6.78 -16.42
N LYS A 289 2.97 -7.61 -17.14
CA LYS A 289 3.63 -7.19 -18.39
C LYS A 289 2.66 -7.17 -19.58
N HIS A 290 1.76 -8.15 -19.64
CA HIS A 290 0.75 -8.33 -20.67
C HIS A 290 -0.65 -8.09 -20.10
N LYS A 291 -1.61 -7.72 -20.97
CA LYS A 291 -3.02 -7.56 -20.58
C LYS A 291 -3.62 -8.93 -20.23
N SER A 292 -4.38 -9.00 -19.14
CA SER A 292 -5.15 -10.19 -18.79
C SER A 292 -6.55 -10.13 -19.43
N PHE A 293 -6.90 -11.13 -20.22
CA PHE A 293 -8.27 -11.47 -20.58
C PHE A 293 -8.50 -12.95 -20.27
N GLU A 294 -9.67 -13.30 -19.75
CA GLU A 294 -9.93 -14.63 -19.18
C GLU A 294 -10.09 -15.72 -20.26
N ASP A 295 -10.23 -15.33 -21.53
CA ASP A 295 -10.60 -16.19 -22.66
C ASP A 295 -9.49 -16.44 -23.73
N ASP A 296 -8.34 -15.74 -23.68
CA ASP A 296 -7.30 -15.83 -24.73
C ASP A 296 -5.86 -15.93 -24.17
N PRO A 297 -5.27 -17.15 -24.12
CA PRO A 297 -3.91 -17.36 -23.62
C PRO A 297 -2.79 -17.03 -24.64
N MET A 298 -3.10 -16.54 -25.85
CA MET A 298 -2.08 -16.19 -26.86
C MET A 298 -1.83 -14.68 -27.00
N GLN A 299 -2.52 -13.84 -26.23
CA GLN A 299 -2.38 -12.38 -26.33
C GLN A 299 -1.05 -11.88 -25.75
N THR A 300 -0.16 -11.40 -26.64
CA THR A 300 1.16 -10.85 -26.29
C THR A 300 1.13 -9.36 -25.94
N ASP A 301 -0.05 -8.74 -25.96
CA ASP A 301 -0.26 -7.30 -25.93
C ASP A 301 0.19 -6.66 -24.59
N LEU A 302 1.17 -5.74 -24.66
CA LEU A 302 1.77 -5.13 -23.47
C LEU A 302 0.84 -4.13 -22.77
N VAL A 303 0.91 -4.08 -21.43
CA VAL A 303 0.26 -3.02 -20.64
C VAL A 303 1.12 -1.75 -20.72
N GLN A 304 0.61 -0.66 -21.31
CA GLN A 304 1.37 0.61 -21.32
C GLN A 304 1.43 1.19 -19.90
N ASN A 305 2.63 1.36 -19.35
CA ASN A 305 2.81 1.93 -18.01
C ASN A 305 3.81 3.09 -18.02
N ARG A 306 3.41 4.18 -18.68
CA ARG A 306 4.29 5.31 -19.00
C ARG A 306 4.28 6.37 -17.92
N VAL A 307 5.47 6.83 -17.55
CA VAL A 307 5.70 8.04 -16.74
C VAL A 307 6.48 9.05 -17.56
N VAL A 308 6.31 10.36 -17.29
CA VAL A 308 7.12 11.39 -17.96
C VAL A 308 8.53 11.38 -17.37
N GLY A 309 9.55 11.32 -18.22
CA GLY A 309 10.95 11.32 -17.80
C GLY A 309 11.52 12.73 -17.60
N PRO A 310 12.66 12.83 -16.89
CA PRO A 310 13.38 14.09 -16.71
C PRO A 310 13.78 14.76 -18.03
N ASN A 311 14.02 16.07 -17.97
CA ASN A 311 14.33 16.97 -19.09
C ASN A 311 13.22 17.12 -20.15
N THR A 312 12.03 16.58 -19.90
CA THR A 312 10.86 16.75 -20.78
C THR A 312 10.28 18.15 -20.68
N SER A 313 10.13 18.83 -21.82
CA SER A 313 9.48 20.14 -21.94
C SER A 313 8.04 20.01 -22.46
N ILE A 314 7.10 20.66 -21.79
CA ILE A 314 5.66 20.67 -22.13
C ILE A 314 5.21 22.11 -22.35
N ARG A 315 4.24 22.34 -23.23
CA ARG A 315 3.64 23.65 -23.45
C ARG A 315 2.16 23.65 -23.17
N GLU A 316 1.73 24.60 -22.35
CA GLU A 316 0.34 24.82 -21.97
C GLU A 316 0.00 26.29 -22.24
N THR A 317 -1.29 26.57 -22.45
CA THR A 317 -1.77 27.95 -22.65
C THR A 317 -2.71 28.29 -21.49
N LYS A 318 -2.33 29.29 -20.69
CA LYS A 318 -3.08 29.75 -19.51
C LYS A 318 -3.30 31.24 -19.65
N ASN A 319 -4.55 31.70 -19.54
CA ASN A 319 -4.94 33.11 -19.72
C ASN A 319 -4.39 33.75 -21.02
N ASN A 320 -4.44 33.01 -22.13
CA ASN A 320 -3.86 33.34 -23.44
C ASN A 320 -2.31 33.49 -23.49
N VAL A 321 -1.61 33.37 -22.37
CA VAL A 321 -0.14 33.26 -22.31
C VAL A 321 0.27 31.81 -22.57
N ARG A 322 1.32 31.60 -23.38
CA ARG A 322 1.86 30.27 -23.68
C ARG A 322 3.09 29.98 -22.84
N GLU A 323 2.93 29.14 -21.83
CA GLU A 323 4.00 28.76 -20.90
C GLU A 323 4.73 27.51 -21.41
N THR A 324 6.01 27.36 -21.06
CA THR A 324 6.78 26.13 -21.30
C THR A 324 7.25 25.59 -19.95
N LEU A 325 6.59 24.52 -19.49
CA LEU A 325 6.88 23.83 -18.24
C LEU A 325 7.90 22.71 -18.48
N LYS A 326 8.60 22.25 -17.45
CA LYS A 326 9.63 21.21 -17.55
C LYS A 326 9.50 20.15 -16.45
N TYR A 327 10.02 18.97 -16.74
CA TYR A 327 10.40 17.97 -15.75
C TYR A 327 11.91 18.10 -15.48
N GLU A 328 12.31 18.32 -14.24
CA GLU A 328 13.68 18.71 -13.89
C GLU A 328 14.22 17.83 -12.75
N THR A 329 15.43 17.27 -12.91
CA THR A 329 16.09 16.44 -11.90
C THR A 329 16.49 17.28 -10.68
N ILE A 330 16.13 16.83 -9.47
CA ILE A 330 16.47 17.53 -8.22
C ILE A 330 17.82 17.03 -7.66
N ASN A 331 18.12 15.74 -7.85
CA ASN A 331 19.40 15.12 -7.48
C ASN A 331 20.03 14.40 -8.68
N ASP A 332 21.13 13.66 -8.47
CA ASP A 332 21.78 12.85 -9.51
C ASP A 332 20.98 11.58 -9.85
N TRP A 333 19.75 11.77 -10.34
CA TRP A 333 18.83 10.74 -10.79
C TRP A 333 19.47 9.80 -11.82
N VAL A 334 20.43 10.27 -12.62
CA VAL A 334 21.09 9.49 -13.67
C VAL A 334 21.94 8.39 -13.07
N ASN A 335 22.73 8.69 -12.03
CA ASN A 335 23.68 7.78 -11.41
C ASN A 335 23.18 7.18 -10.08
N MET A 336 21.97 7.49 -9.63
CA MET A 336 21.37 6.93 -8.43
C MET A 336 21.33 5.40 -8.48
N THR A 337 21.95 4.76 -7.49
CA THR A 337 21.99 3.30 -7.25
C THR A 337 21.45 3.00 -5.84
N HIS A 338 21.33 1.73 -5.49
CA HIS A 338 20.93 1.24 -4.16
C HIS A 338 19.62 1.88 -3.68
N LEU A 339 18.65 2.02 -4.59
CA LEU A 339 17.44 2.80 -4.34
C LEU A 339 16.65 2.24 -3.16
N ALA A 340 16.05 3.12 -2.38
CA ALA A 340 15.20 2.75 -1.27
C ALA A 340 14.04 1.85 -1.71
N ASN A 341 13.59 1.03 -0.78
CA ASN A 341 12.51 0.07 -0.99
C ASN A 341 11.14 0.74 -0.73
N LEU A 342 10.21 0.57 -1.67
CA LEU A 342 8.82 1.01 -1.58
C LEU A 342 8.14 0.52 -0.29
N ARG A 343 8.45 -0.71 0.16
CA ARG A 343 7.95 -1.24 1.43
C ARG A 343 8.41 -0.37 2.60
N ASP A 344 9.71 -0.13 2.73
CA ASP A 344 10.31 0.68 3.81
C ASP A 344 9.73 2.10 3.84
N ILE A 345 9.52 2.70 2.66
CA ILE A 345 8.91 4.03 2.50
C ILE A 345 7.45 4.04 2.98
N LEU A 346 6.63 3.11 2.50
CA LEU A 346 5.23 3.01 2.94
C LEU A 346 5.12 2.62 4.43
N GLU A 347 6.08 1.85 4.95
CA GLU A 347 6.17 1.49 6.37
C GLU A 347 6.60 2.65 7.28
N SER A 348 7.30 3.69 6.78
CA SER A 348 7.53 4.93 7.55
C SER A 348 6.30 5.84 7.61
N TRP A 349 5.47 5.84 6.56
CA TRP A 349 4.20 6.60 6.51
C TRP A 349 3.04 5.93 7.26
N ASN A 350 3.31 4.76 7.85
CA ASN A 350 2.34 3.78 8.36
C ASN A 350 1.25 3.34 7.35
N VAL A 351 1.54 3.46 6.05
CA VAL A 351 0.65 3.06 4.96
C VAL A 351 0.87 1.58 4.62
N ASP A 352 -0.12 0.98 3.96
CA ASP A 352 -0.10 -0.37 3.39
C ASP A 352 -1.07 -0.38 2.20
N ILE A 353 -0.64 -0.82 1.02
CA ILE A 353 -1.46 -0.87 -0.20
C ILE A 353 -1.41 -2.23 -0.91
N GLU A 354 -0.98 -3.32 -0.24
CA GLU A 354 -0.92 -4.66 -0.86
C GLU A 354 -2.30 -5.33 -1.02
N ILE A 355 -3.38 -4.63 -0.65
CA ILE A 355 -4.75 -5.14 -0.62
C ILE A 355 -5.46 -4.91 -1.98
N PRO A 356 -6.21 -5.90 -2.51
CA PRO A 356 -6.97 -5.75 -3.77
C PRO A 356 -7.92 -4.55 -3.78
N TYR A 357 -8.08 -3.89 -4.93
CA TYR A 357 -8.80 -2.61 -5.05
C TYR A 357 -10.22 -2.60 -4.44
N ALA A 358 -10.98 -3.69 -4.59
CA ALA A 358 -12.35 -3.82 -4.06
C ALA A 358 -12.43 -3.95 -2.52
N GLU A 359 -11.32 -4.27 -1.86
CA GLU A 359 -11.17 -4.26 -0.41
C GLU A 359 -10.44 -3.00 0.06
N PHE A 360 -9.49 -2.48 -0.73
CA PHE A 360 -8.84 -1.19 -0.52
C PHE A 360 -9.86 -0.05 -0.39
N GLU A 361 -10.84 0.09 -1.31
CA GLU A 361 -11.85 1.17 -1.22
C GLU A 361 -12.76 1.03 0.03
N LYS A 362 -13.03 -0.20 0.50
CA LYS A 362 -13.76 -0.41 1.77
C LYS A 362 -12.91 -0.03 2.98
N LEU A 363 -11.64 -0.43 2.98
CA LEU A 363 -10.68 -0.12 4.04
C LEU A 363 -10.19 1.32 4.00
N LYS A 364 -10.39 2.06 2.90
CA LYS A 364 -10.07 3.50 2.77
C LYS A 364 -10.74 4.30 3.89
N ILE A 365 -12.00 3.98 4.20
CA ILE A 365 -12.78 4.57 5.30
C ILE A 365 -12.30 4.08 6.68
N THR A 366 -11.78 2.86 6.79
CA THR A 366 -11.34 2.27 8.07
C THR A 366 -9.88 2.56 8.42
N ARG A 367 -9.04 2.93 7.44
CA ARG A 367 -7.59 3.15 7.58
C ARG A 367 -7.20 4.59 7.89
N VAL A 368 -8.11 5.56 7.74
CA VAL A 368 -7.83 7.00 7.90
C VAL A 368 -7.16 7.33 9.25
N PHE A 369 -7.56 6.62 10.31
CA PHE A 369 -7.03 6.76 11.67
C PHE A 369 -5.58 6.26 11.86
N GLY A 370 -5.09 5.41 10.96
CA GLY A 370 -3.78 4.77 11.06
C GLY A 370 -2.68 5.48 10.27
N GLN A 371 -3.04 6.26 9.25
CA GLN A 371 -2.11 6.99 8.40
C GLN A 371 -1.51 8.21 9.11
N GLN A 372 -0.21 8.47 8.87
CA GLN A 372 0.58 9.45 9.62
C GLN A 372 1.33 10.41 8.71
N ILE A 373 0.74 10.81 7.59
CA ILE A 373 1.31 11.83 6.70
C ILE A 373 0.36 13.02 6.58
N THR A 374 0.94 14.22 6.59
CA THR A 374 0.21 15.48 6.73
C THR A 374 -0.05 16.15 5.38
N ASN A 375 -1.04 17.05 5.35
CA ASN A 375 -1.31 17.94 4.21
C ASN A 375 -0.08 18.77 3.79
N ASP A 376 0.88 18.98 4.69
CA ASP A 376 2.07 19.78 4.46
C ASP A 376 3.27 18.96 3.96
N GLY A 377 3.11 17.66 3.76
CA GLY A 377 4.16 16.78 3.24
C GLY A 377 5.13 16.26 4.30
N THR A 378 4.71 16.21 5.57
CA THR A 378 5.53 15.68 6.68
C THR A 378 4.95 14.37 7.24
N ILE A 379 5.74 13.64 8.01
CA ILE A 379 5.25 12.50 8.82
C ILE A 379 4.87 13.04 10.21
N ASP A 380 3.70 12.66 10.70
CA ASP A 380 3.25 12.98 12.06
C ASP A 380 4.19 12.35 13.11
N LYS A 381 4.46 13.11 14.18
CA LYS A 381 5.17 12.58 15.35
C LYS A 381 4.24 11.69 16.15
N MET A 382 4.75 10.56 16.63
CA MET A 382 4.05 9.76 17.63
C MET A 382 4.02 10.53 18.94
N ASP A 383 2.83 10.63 19.53
CA ASP A 383 2.56 11.21 20.84
C ASP A 383 3.04 10.30 21.99
N ASP A 384 3.26 10.90 23.15
CA ASP A 384 3.85 10.21 24.31
C ASP A 384 2.92 9.12 24.90
N GLU A 385 1.60 9.27 24.80
CA GLU A 385 0.62 8.27 25.28
C GLU A 385 0.67 7.00 24.42
N LEU A 386 0.65 7.17 23.09
CA LEU A 386 0.84 6.07 22.14
C LEU A 386 2.26 5.49 22.17
N ALA A 387 3.29 6.32 22.34
CA ALA A 387 4.68 5.87 22.42
C ALA A 387 4.91 5.01 23.67
N GLN A 388 4.39 5.42 24.83
CA GLN A 388 4.46 4.62 26.06
C GLN A 388 3.68 3.31 25.90
N ALA A 389 2.45 3.34 25.36
CA ALA A 389 1.69 2.13 25.09
C ALA A 389 2.43 1.20 24.10
N CYS A 390 3.11 1.73 23.09
CA CYS A 390 3.97 0.94 22.22
C CYS A 390 5.13 0.27 22.99
N VAL A 391 5.83 0.99 23.86
CA VAL A 391 6.91 0.44 24.72
C VAL A 391 6.39 -0.61 25.71
N ASP A 392 5.23 -0.40 26.31
CA ASP A 392 4.59 -1.33 27.24
C ASP A 392 4.06 -2.59 26.54
N GLY A 393 3.80 -2.53 25.24
CA GLY A 393 3.42 -3.66 24.40
C GLY A 393 4.58 -4.55 23.96
N LEU A 394 5.83 -4.05 23.99
CA LEU A 394 7.05 -4.77 23.59
C LEU A 394 7.51 -5.75 24.69
N LYS A 395 6.70 -6.77 24.94
CA LYS A 395 6.96 -7.85 25.91
C LYS A 395 6.45 -9.19 25.40
N ASN A 396 7.11 -10.26 25.85
CA ASN A 396 6.85 -11.66 25.47
C ASN A 396 7.03 -11.96 23.97
N LEU A 397 7.76 -11.11 23.24
CA LEU A 397 8.02 -11.29 21.80
C LEU A 397 9.28 -12.15 21.58
N THR A 398 9.31 -12.92 20.49
CA THR A 398 10.56 -13.55 20.00
C THR A 398 11.22 -12.64 18.98
N ILE A 399 12.50 -12.32 19.17
CA ILE A 399 13.23 -11.34 18.35
C ILE A 399 14.40 -12.01 17.62
N HIS A 400 14.40 -11.84 16.30
CA HIS A 400 15.25 -12.50 15.33
C HIS A 400 16.33 -11.53 14.80
N ASN A 401 17.40 -12.07 14.23
CA ASN A 401 18.50 -11.24 13.72
C ASN A 401 18.19 -10.59 12.37
N TYR A 402 17.68 -11.38 11.43
CA TYR A 402 17.56 -10.98 10.04
C TYR A 402 16.20 -10.33 9.74
N PRO A 403 16.15 -9.34 8.82
CA PRO A 403 14.89 -8.70 8.43
C PRO A 403 14.05 -9.63 7.55
N GLN A 404 13.03 -10.24 8.14
CA GLN A 404 11.89 -10.82 7.43
C GLN A 404 10.75 -9.80 7.34
N PRO A 405 9.72 -10.02 6.49
CA PRO A 405 8.49 -9.23 6.55
C PRO A 405 7.91 -9.21 7.96
N ILE A 406 7.50 -8.05 8.47
CA ILE A 406 7.09 -7.86 9.88
C ILE A 406 5.90 -8.76 10.27
N ALA A 407 5.09 -9.20 9.30
CA ALA A 407 3.99 -10.15 9.53
C ALA A 407 4.44 -11.62 9.76
N MET A 408 5.72 -11.94 9.55
CA MET A 408 6.31 -13.28 9.74
C MET A 408 7.17 -13.35 11.00
N GLU A 409 8.21 -12.51 11.10
CA GLU A 409 9.13 -12.47 12.25
C GLU A 409 9.44 -11.02 12.65
N ILE A 410 9.82 -10.81 13.91
CA ILE A 410 10.30 -9.51 14.41
C ILE A 410 11.82 -9.49 14.33
N SER A 411 12.41 -8.51 13.66
CA SER A 411 13.87 -8.31 13.65
C SER A 411 14.31 -7.32 14.73
N LEU A 412 15.53 -7.48 15.27
CA LEU A 412 16.15 -6.47 16.14
C LEU A 412 16.17 -5.09 15.50
N LEU A 413 16.46 -5.01 14.20
CA LEU A 413 16.52 -3.76 13.46
C LEU A 413 15.17 -3.04 13.45
N SER A 414 14.05 -3.73 13.20
CA SER A 414 12.72 -3.10 13.21
C SER A 414 12.30 -2.65 14.62
N VAL A 415 12.67 -3.39 15.67
CA VAL A 415 12.44 -2.97 17.07
C VAL A 415 13.23 -1.71 17.42
N PHE A 416 14.53 -1.67 17.11
CA PHE A 416 15.36 -0.49 17.40
C PHE A 416 14.99 0.71 16.55
N SER A 417 14.75 0.56 15.24
CA SER A 417 14.20 1.63 14.39
C SER A 417 12.93 2.23 15.00
N GLY A 418 12.06 1.39 15.56
CA GLY A 418 10.88 1.81 16.31
C GLY A 418 11.22 2.67 17.52
N ILE A 419 12.02 2.13 18.44
CA ILE A 419 12.33 2.80 19.70
C ILE A 419 13.11 4.11 19.46
N TYR A 420 14.09 4.12 18.55
CA TYR A 420 14.82 5.34 18.19
C TYR A 420 13.98 6.41 17.49
N GLY A 421 12.83 6.03 16.91
CA GLY A 421 11.85 6.99 16.39
C GLY A 421 11.03 7.72 17.46
N ILE A 422 11.06 7.27 18.72
CA ILE A 422 10.32 7.91 19.80
C ILE A 422 11.03 9.21 20.20
N ALA A 423 10.32 10.34 20.08
CA ALA A 423 10.85 11.67 20.37
C ALA A 423 11.18 11.86 21.86
N ASN A 424 10.29 11.45 22.76
CA ASN A 424 10.49 11.52 24.20
C ASN A 424 11.63 10.59 24.65
N GLU A 425 12.67 11.18 25.25
CA GLU A 425 13.92 10.49 25.58
C GLU A 425 13.77 9.48 26.73
N GLN A 426 12.83 9.72 27.66
CA GLN A 426 12.56 8.81 28.78
C GLN A 426 11.85 7.55 28.29
N ILE A 427 10.82 7.72 27.44
CA ILE A 427 10.10 6.61 26.81
C ILE A 427 11.05 5.81 25.90
N ARG A 428 11.88 6.49 25.10
CA ARG A 428 12.93 5.88 24.27
C ARG A 428 13.93 5.08 25.10
N GLY A 429 14.44 5.65 26.20
CA GLY A 429 15.35 4.98 27.11
C GLY A 429 14.74 3.71 27.72
N GLN A 430 13.52 3.81 28.25
CA GLN A 430 12.81 2.67 28.83
C GLN A 430 12.54 1.58 27.77
N GLY A 431 12.22 1.98 26.53
CA GLY A 431 12.08 1.07 25.40
C GLY A 431 13.34 0.25 25.13
N LEU A 432 14.53 0.88 25.12
CA LEU A 432 15.81 0.21 24.86
C LEU A 432 16.18 -0.78 25.98
N GLU A 433 15.87 -0.46 27.25
CA GLU A 433 16.02 -1.41 28.36
C GLU A 433 15.05 -2.60 28.25
N ASN A 434 13.80 -2.33 27.84
CA ASN A 434 12.73 -3.33 27.78
C ASN A 434 13.03 -4.45 26.76
N VAL A 435 13.77 -4.17 25.68
CA VAL A 435 14.08 -5.15 24.62
C VAL A 435 14.65 -6.45 25.19
N ARG A 436 15.79 -6.41 25.90
CA ARG A 436 16.42 -7.58 26.52
C ARG A 436 15.72 -8.06 27.80
N LYS A 437 15.00 -7.17 28.49
CA LYS A 437 14.41 -7.44 29.82
C LYS A 437 13.09 -8.21 29.75
N PHE A 438 12.32 -8.03 28.69
CA PHE A 438 10.96 -8.58 28.57
C PHE A 438 10.70 -9.40 27.29
N ASN A 439 11.70 -9.63 26.45
CA ASN A 439 11.55 -10.38 25.19
C ASN A 439 12.63 -11.46 25.04
N MET A 440 12.33 -12.49 24.24
CA MET A 440 13.24 -13.61 23.99
C MET A 440 14.03 -13.36 22.71
N LEU A 441 15.32 -13.07 22.85
CA LEU A 441 16.21 -12.90 21.70
C LEU A 441 16.77 -14.25 21.26
N THR A 442 16.72 -14.53 19.96
CA THR A 442 17.42 -15.69 19.37
C THR A 442 18.95 -15.58 19.57
N PRO A 443 19.72 -16.68 19.62
CA PRO A 443 21.18 -16.60 19.83
C PRO A 443 21.93 -15.73 18.81
N ASN A 444 21.46 -15.72 17.56
CA ASN A 444 21.98 -14.84 16.51
C ASN A 444 21.56 -13.38 16.69
N ALA A 445 20.38 -13.10 17.26
CA ALA A 445 19.99 -11.74 17.60
C ALA A 445 20.87 -11.21 18.75
N GLU A 446 21.02 -11.99 19.82
CA GLU A 446 21.81 -11.63 20.99
C GLU A 446 23.27 -11.31 20.62
N LYS A 447 23.89 -12.13 19.74
CA LYS A 447 25.26 -11.91 19.23
C LYS A 447 25.43 -10.59 18.46
N ASN A 448 24.40 -10.12 17.74
CA ASN A 448 24.47 -8.94 16.88
C ASN A 448 23.80 -7.69 17.47
N TYR A 449 23.32 -7.76 18.72
CA TYR A 449 22.55 -6.71 19.40
C TYR A 449 23.13 -5.31 19.22
N SER A 450 24.42 -5.13 19.53
CA SER A 450 25.10 -3.82 19.47
C SER A 450 25.23 -3.27 18.04
N GLN A 451 25.32 -4.14 17.03
CA GLN A 451 25.34 -3.73 15.62
C GLN A 451 23.96 -3.28 15.17
N ALA A 452 22.91 -4.05 15.51
CA ALA A 452 21.54 -3.70 15.17
C ALA A 452 21.08 -2.41 15.88
N LEU A 453 21.52 -2.18 17.12
CA LEU A 453 21.24 -0.97 17.90
C LEU A 453 21.69 0.29 17.15
N GLY A 454 22.98 0.35 16.76
CA GLY A 454 23.55 1.45 15.98
C GLY A 454 23.13 1.52 14.51
N GLN A 455 22.35 0.53 14.01
CA GLN A 455 21.68 0.60 12.71
C GLN A 455 20.25 1.15 12.84
N GLY A 456 19.51 0.78 13.89
CA GLY A 456 18.17 1.32 14.18
C GLY A 456 18.18 2.83 14.42
N GLU A 457 19.19 3.32 15.14
CA GLU A 457 19.45 4.75 15.35
C GLU A 457 19.59 5.55 14.04
N ARG A 458 20.11 4.92 12.97
CA ARG A 458 20.29 5.53 11.65
C ARG A 458 19.03 5.48 10.78
N LYS A 459 17.98 4.78 11.21
CA LYS A 459 16.70 4.63 10.52
C LYS A 459 15.53 4.72 11.52
N PRO A 460 15.33 5.86 12.21
CA PRO A 460 14.25 6.02 13.18
C PRO A 460 12.87 6.02 12.49
N ASN A 461 11.93 5.25 13.04
CA ASN A 461 10.54 5.13 12.56
C ASN A 461 9.63 4.60 13.69
N ALA A 462 9.09 5.47 14.54
CA ALA A 462 8.25 5.06 15.68
C ALA A 462 7.04 4.20 15.28
N TRP A 463 6.44 4.51 14.13
CA TRP A 463 5.19 3.90 13.68
C TRP A 463 5.30 2.40 13.39
N ILE A 464 6.52 1.89 13.14
CA ILE A 464 6.79 0.45 12.99
C ILE A 464 6.39 -0.35 14.24
N LEU A 465 6.42 0.25 15.43
CA LEU A 465 6.00 -0.38 16.68
C LEU A 465 4.51 -0.74 16.65
N THR A 466 3.67 0.12 16.06
CA THR A 466 2.24 -0.16 15.88
C THR A 466 2.02 -1.37 14.96
N LYS A 467 2.86 -1.55 13.92
CA LYS A 467 2.83 -2.71 13.02
C LYS A 467 3.31 -3.98 13.73
N ILE A 468 4.41 -3.91 14.49
CA ILE A 468 4.93 -5.05 15.29
C ILE A 468 3.84 -5.58 16.23
N LEU A 469 3.19 -4.69 17.00
CA LEU A 469 2.12 -5.07 17.92
C LEU A 469 0.89 -5.60 17.19
N LYS A 470 0.49 -5.01 16.05
CA LYS A 470 -0.63 -5.48 15.22
C LYS A 470 -0.49 -6.95 14.79
N TYR A 471 0.72 -7.38 14.43
CA TYR A 471 0.97 -8.76 13.96
C TYR A 471 1.28 -9.73 15.10
N HIS A 472 2.12 -9.35 16.07
CA HIS A 472 2.66 -10.26 17.08
C HIS A 472 2.06 -10.13 18.49
N ASN A 473 1.35 -9.04 18.78
CA ASN A 473 0.64 -8.83 20.04
C ASN A 473 -0.79 -8.32 19.78
N LYS A 474 -1.49 -9.06 18.92
CA LYS A 474 -2.77 -8.64 18.30
C LYS A 474 -3.85 -8.26 19.32
N GLU A 475 -3.91 -8.95 20.46
CA GLU A 475 -4.87 -8.63 21.52
C GLU A 475 -4.60 -7.25 22.13
N TYR A 476 -3.35 -6.99 22.53
CA TYR A 476 -2.94 -5.68 23.04
C TYR A 476 -3.07 -4.57 21.98
N TYR A 477 -2.84 -4.88 20.71
CA TYR A 477 -3.08 -3.92 19.62
C TYR A 477 -4.56 -3.53 19.52
N GLU A 478 -5.48 -4.50 19.53
CA GLU A 478 -6.92 -4.24 19.44
C GLU A 478 -7.49 -3.58 20.71
N GLN A 479 -6.98 -3.92 21.90
CA GLN A 479 -7.44 -3.38 23.19
C GLN A 479 -6.84 -2.01 23.55
N THR A 480 -5.60 -1.72 23.16
CA THR A 480 -4.87 -0.52 23.62
C THR A 480 -4.44 0.39 22.47
N ILE A 481 -3.65 -0.12 21.51
CA ILE A 481 -3.05 0.70 20.45
C ILE A 481 -4.09 1.28 19.50
N LYS A 482 -5.08 0.48 19.11
CA LYS A 482 -6.12 0.85 18.13
C LYS A 482 -7.10 1.92 18.67
N PRO A 483 -7.57 1.87 19.93
CA PRO A 483 -8.26 3.00 20.55
C PRO A 483 -7.45 4.30 20.59
N LEU A 484 -6.15 4.25 20.89
CA LEU A 484 -5.28 5.44 20.90
C LEU A 484 -5.11 6.03 19.50
N LEU A 485 -4.85 5.21 18.48
CA LEU A 485 -4.82 5.65 17.08
C LEU A 485 -6.14 6.34 16.66
N LYS A 486 -7.29 5.80 17.08
CA LYS A 486 -8.61 6.42 16.83
C LYS A 486 -8.75 7.77 17.54
N LYS A 487 -8.43 7.83 18.84
CA LYS A 487 -8.43 9.06 19.66
C LYS A 487 -7.60 10.16 19.01
N ASN A 488 -6.38 9.83 18.58
CA ASN A 488 -5.42 10.80 18.05
C ASN A 488 -5.87 11.35 16.69
N TYR A 489 -6.50 10.54 15.84
CA TYR A 489 -7.16 11.03 14.62
C TYR A 489 -8.39 11.89 14.92
N GLU A 490 -9.22 11.53 15.91
CA GLU A 490 -10.38 12.33 16.29
C GLU A 490 -9.98 13.70 16.86
N VAL A 491 -8.87 13.76 17.61
CA VAL A 491 -8.20 15.02 18.01
C VAL A 491 -7.71 15.79 16.78
N LYS A 492 -6.89 15.20 15.90
CA LYS A 492 -6.42 15.87 14.66
C LYS A 492 -7.56 16.41 13.79
N LYS A 493 -8.68 15.68 13.69
CA LYS A 493 -9.89 16.12 12.97
C LYS A 493 -10.54 17.32 13.67
N LEU A 494 -10.62 17.31 14.99
CA LEU A 494 -11.14 18.43 15.77
C LEU A 494 -10.22 19.66 15.72
N GLU A 495 -8.90 19.47 15.79
CA GLU A 495 -7.89 20.51 15.61
C GLU A 495 -7.98 21.14 14.21
N LYS A 496 -8.11 20.32 13.16
CA LYS A 496 -8.38 20.79 11.79
C LYS A 496 -9.69 21.59 11.71
N GLN A 497 -10.75 21.14 12.37
CA GLN A 497 -12.02 21.87 12.43
C GLN A 497 -11.88 23.20 13.21
N ILE A 498 -11.15 23.21 14.32
CA ILE A 498 -10.84 24.41 15.11
C ILE A 498 -10.01 25.40 14.29
N TYR A 499 -8.97 24.92 13.59
CA TYR A 499 -8.13 25.74 12.71
C TYR A 499 -8.94 26.33 11.55
N ILE A 500 -9.85 25.56 10.94
CA ILE A 500 -10.81 26.07 9.96
C ILE A 500 -11.70 27.14 10.60
N ASN A 501 -12.26 26.89 11.79
CA ASN A 501 -13.12 27.82 12.54
C ASN A 501 -12.38 29.05 13.14
N GLN A 502 -11.04 29.10 13.05
CA GLN A 502 -10.18 30.23 13.46
C GLN A 502 -9.62 31.00 12.26
N THR A 503 -9.39 30.30 11.13
CA THR A 503 -8.87 30.86 9.88
C THR A 503 -9.99 31.43 9.02
N LEU A 504 -11.17 30.82 9.06
CA LEU A 504 -12.41 31.57 8.98
C LEU A 504 -12.42 32.49 10.21
N ILE A 505 -12.29 33.79 9.99
CA ILE A 505 -12.30 34.82 11.03
C ILE A 505 -13.51 34.54 11.94
N PRO A 506 -13.35 34.35 13.27
CA PRO A 506 -14.46 33.92 14.12
C PRO A 506 -15.63 34.88 13.98
N ASN A 507 -16.74 34.39 13.40
CA ASN A 507 -17.71 35.20 12.65
C ASN A 507 -18.40 36.30 13.49
N LYS A 508 -17.71 37.42 13.69
CA LYS A 508 -18.35 38.73 13.72
C LYS A 508 -18.76 39.02 12.29
N ILE A 509 -20.01 38.72 11.94
CA ILE A 509 -20.62 39.23 10.72
C ILE A 509 -20.45 40.75 10.73
N ASP A 510 -19.78 41.27 9.72
CA ASP A 510 -19.67 42.71 9.55
C ASP A 510 -21.02 43.25 9.07
N LEU A 511 -21.62 44.11 9.89
CA LEU A 511 -22.87 44.81 9.58
C LEU A 511 -22.64 46.09 8.76
N SER A 512 -21.38 46.48 8.53
CA SER A 512 -20.99 47.53 7.59
C SER A 512 -20.64 47.02 6.19
N ASP A 513 -20.36 45.71 6.04
CA ASP A 513 -20.37 45.02 4.75
C ASP A 513 -21.79 45.08 4.16
N ASP A 514 -21.93 45.48 2.89
CA ASP A 514 -23.23 45.64 2.22
C ASP A 514 -23.80 44.30 1.72
N PHE A 515 -22.97 43.25 1.64
CA PHE A 515 -23.34 41.96 1.08
C PHE A 515 -24.42 41.24 1.90
N THR A 516 -25.44 40.76 1.20
CA THR A 516 -26.63 40.09 1.73
C THR A 516 -26.91 38.74 1.06
N LEU A 517 -27.89 38.01 1.60
CA LEU A 517 -28.44 36.79 0.99
C LEU A 517 -28.97 37.02 -0.43
N LEU A 518 -29.43 38.23 -0.77
CA LEU A 518 -29.86 38.57 -2.14
C LEU A 518 -28.68 38.57 -3.10
N ASN A 519 -27.54 39.16 -2.72
CA ASN A 519 -26.35 39.19 -3.56
C ASN A 519 -25.76 37.79 -3.77
N MET A 520 -25.89 36.90 -2.78
CA MET A 520 -25.56 35.49 -2.92
C MET A 520 -26.49 34.78 -3.93
N GLN A 521 -27.79 35.11 -3.95
CA GLN A 521 -28.77 34.61 -4.93
C GLN A 521 -28.50 35.14 -6.34
N GLU A 522 -28.18 36.42 -6.49
CA GLU A 522 -27.80 37.05 -7.77
C GLU A 522 -26.53 36.39 -8.35
N LYS A 523 -25.48 36.27 -7.53
CA LYS A 523 -24.20 35.63 -7.89
C LYS A 523 -24.37 34.14 -8.27
N ALA A 524 -25.29 33.43 -7.61
CA ALA A 524 -25.67 32.07 -8.00
C ALA A 524 -26.44 32.02 -9.34
N ALA A 525 -27.41 32.91 -9.54
CA ALA A 525 -28.21 32.98 -10.78
C ALA A 525 -27.36 33.36 -12.02
N ASN A 526 -26.36 34.22 -11.83
CA ASN A 526 -25.38 34.60 -12.87
C ASN A 526 -24.31 33.52 -13.12
N GLY A 527 -24.32 32.43 -12.33
CA GLY A 527 -23.31 31.36 -12.39
C GLY A 527 -21.90 31.86 -12.08
N GLU A 528 -21.74 32.85 -11.21
CA GLU A 528 -20.44 33.46 -10.88
C GLU A 528 -19.60 32.63 -9.90
N TYR A 529 -20.20 31.62 -9.25
CA TYR A 529 -19.46 30.65 -8.43
C TYR A 529 -18.69 29.65 -9.31
N GLU A 530 -17.37 29.63 -9.14
CA GLU A 530 -16.46 28.71 -9.83
C GLU A 530 -16.17 27.42 -9.04
N ASN A 531 -16.26 27.49 -7.70
CA ASN A 531 -15.98 26.37 -6.79
C ASN A 531 -16.76 26.50 -5.46
N GLU A 532 -16.66 25.47 -4.60
CA GLU A 532 -17.35 25.42 -3.30
C GLU A 532 -16.77 26.41 -2.27
N GLU A 533 -15.47 26.69 -2.34
CA GLU A 533 -14.77 27.63 -1.44
C GLU A 533 -15.35 29.05 -1.53
N GLN A 534 -15.66 29.53 -2.74
CA GLN A 534 -16.32 30.82 -2.95
C GLN A 534 -17.73 30.86 -2.33
N ILE A 535 -18.46 29.75 -2.32
CA ILE A 535 -19.80 29.63 -1.73
C ILE A 535 -19.68 29.71 -0.20
N VAL A 536 -18.76 28.93 0.39
CA VAL A 536 -18.50 28.94 1.84
C VAL A 536 -18.05 30.33 2.31
N LYS A 537 -17.17 31.00 1.55
CA LYS A 537 -16.67 32.34 1.86
C LYS A 537 -17.74 33.44 1.81
N ASP A 538 -18.76 33.30 0.97
CA ASP A 538 -19.91 34.20 0.99
C ASP A 538 -20.91 33.84 2.09
N LEU A 539 -21.08 32.55 2.42
CA LEU A 539 -21.93 32.12 3.54
C LEU A 539 -21.41 32.62 4.90
N THR A 540 -20.10 32.63 5.15
CA THR A 540 -19.56 33.11 6.44
C THR A 540 -19.72 34.62 6.66
N ARG A 541 -19.92 35.41 5.60
CA ARG A 541 -20.32 36.82 5.69
C ARG A 541 -21.78 37.00 6.11
N LEU A 542 -22.59 35.94 5.99
CA LEU A 542 -24.04 35.97 6.15
C LEU A 542 -24.56 35.15 7.34
N LEU A 543 -23.81 34.14 7.82
CA LEU A 543 -24.30 33.15 8.77
C LEU A 543 -23.32 32.89 9.92
N VAL A 544 -23.83 32.92 11.16
CA VAL A 544 -23.15 32.41 12.37
C VAL A 544 -23.98 31.27 12.96
N TYR A 545 -23.29 30.29 13.53
CA TYR A 545 -23.84 29.19 14.31
C TYR A 545 -23.57 29.42 15.80
N TYR A 546 -24.54 29.14 16.65
CA TYR A 546 -24.41 29.09 18.10
C TYR A 546 -25.06 27.81 18.64
N GLU A 547 -24.30 27.04 19.41
CA GLU A 547 -24.79 25.88 20.16
C GLU A 547 -25.75 26.36 21.26
N GLY A 548 -27.00 25.88 21.22
CA GLY A 548 -28.06 26.26 22.15
C GLY A 548 -28.38 25.14 23.14
N GLU A 549 -28.89 25.50 24.33
CA GLU A 549 -29.17 24.53 25.42
C GLU A 549 -30.26 23.48 25.06
N THR A 550 -31.04 23.70 24.00
CA THR A 550 -32.15 22.81 23.58
C THR A 550 -32.22 22.53 22.08
N GLU A 551 -31.89 23.51 21.23
CA GLU A 551 -31.86 23.41 19.76
C GLU A 551 -30.77 24.34 19.22
N ASP A 552 -30.23 24.02 18.04
CA ASP A 552 -29.18 24.81 17.37
C ASP A 552 -29.73 26.15 16.82
N ILE A 553 -29.06 27.26 17.17
CA ILE A 553 -29.47 28.61 16.80
C ILE A 553 -28.51 29.22 15.80
N TYR A 554 -29.03 29.64 14.65
CA TYR A 554 -28.27 30.35 13.64
C TYR A 554 -28.63 31.83 13.65
N ALA A 555 -27.63 32.72 13.56
CA ALA A 555 -27.86 34.12 13.23
C ALA A 555 -27.57 34.35 11.74
N ILE A 556 -28.56 34.82 11.00
CA ILE A 556 -28.40 35.19 9.59
C ILE A 556 -28.55 36.71 9.39
N LYS A 557 -27.61 37.30 8.64
CA LYS A 557 -27.62 38.71 8.24
C LYS A 557 -28.81 39.01 7.33
N GLY A 558 -29.52 40.09 7.61
CA GLY A 558 -30.59 40.60 6.75
C GLY A 558 -30.72 42.11 6.87
N TYR A 559 -31.22 42.74 5.81
CA TYR A 559 -31.50 44.17 5.77
C TYR A 559 -32.90 44.44 6.34
N ASP A 560 -32.99 45.28 7.37
CA ASP A 560 -34.27 45.74 7.93
C ASP A 560 -34.70 47.06 7.30
N ALA A 561 -35.67 46.97 6.38
CA ALA A 561 -36.23 48.12 5.68
C ALA A 561 -36.98 49.12 6.58
N ASN A 562 -37.26 48.79 7.85
CA ASN A 562 -37.81 49.75 8.82
C ASN A 562 -36.73 50.63 9.46
N CYS A 563 -35.50 50.11 9.52
CA CYS A 563 -34.35 50.76 10.19
C CYS A 563 -33.29 51.27 9.21
N ASP A 564 -33.37 50.91 7.92
CA ASP A 564 -32.36 51.18 6.87
C ASP A 564 -30.95 50.68 7.27
N THR A 565 -30.89 49.49 7.89
CA THR A 565 -29.65 48.90 8.41
C THR A 565 -29.59 47.38 8.24
N GLN A 566 -28.37 46.84 8.18
CA GLN A 566 -28.12 45.40 8.29
C GLN A 566 -28.24 44.96 9.75
N VAL A 567 -28.98 43.88 10.00
CA VAL A 567 -29.23 43.32 11.33
C VAL A 567 -29.02 41.80 11.33
N LEU A 568 -28.90 41.21 12.53
CA LEU A 568 -28.83 39.75 12.71
C LEU A 568 -30.18 39.19 13.13
N HIS A 569 -30.73 38.27 12.33
CA HIS A 569 -31.94 37.53 12.66
C HIS A 569 -31.59 36.14 13.19
N HIS A 570 -31.89 35.88 14.46
CA HIS A 570 -31.76 34.55 15.06
C HIS A 570 -32.90 33.64 14.57
N LYS A 571 -32.56 32.44 14.10
CA LYS A 571 -33.47 31.47 13.48
C LYS A 571 -33.05 30.04 13.80
N LEU A 572 -34.04 29.16 13.94
CA LEU A 572 -33.81 27.71 14.06
C LEU A 572 -33.34 27.12 12.72
N GLU A 573 -32.51 26.08 12.81
CA GLU A 573 -31.92 25.32 11.69
C GLU A 573 -32.87 25.15 10.48
N GLY A 574 -34.00 24.47 10.68
CA GLY A 574 -34.99 24.16 9.63
C GLY A 574 -35.69 25.38 8.99
N THR A 575 -35.44 26.59 9.51
CA THR A 575 -35.83 27.87 8.88
C THR A 575 -34.73 28.40 7.98
N VAL A 576 -33.46 28.26 8.36
CA VAL A 576 -32.30 28.67 7.55
C VAL A 576 -32.17 27.80 6.30
N TYR A 577 -32.31 26.48 6.41
CA TYR A 577 -32.29 25.59 5.25
C TYR A 577 -33.31 26.01 4.18
N LYS A 578 -34.55 26.33 4.56
CA LYS A 578 -35.61 26.83 3.65
C LYS A 578 -35.34 28.21 3.03
N GLN A 579 -34.34 28.94 3.52
CA GLN A 579 -33.84 30.16 2.88
C GLN A 579 -32.65 29.88 1.95
N LEU A 580 -31.79 28.92 2.29
CA LEU A 580 -30.66 28.46 1.46
C LEU A 580 -31.10 27.61 0.26
N GLU A 581 -32.18 26.81 0.39
CA GLU A 581 -32.81 26.05 -0.72
C GLU A 581 -33.22 26.93 -1.92
N LYS A 582 -33.35 28.24 -1.73
CA LYS A 582 -33.67 29.20 -2.79
C LYS A 582 -32.46 29.59 -3.65
N ILE A 583 -31.25 29.20 -3.26
CA ILE A 583 -29.99 29.51 -3.94
C ILE A 583 -29.66 28.36 -4.90
N ASN A 584 -30.12 28.45 -6.15
CA ASN A 584 -29.90 27.43 -7.18
C ASN A 584 -28.50 27.55 -7.83
N ILE A 585 -27.47 27.05 -7.14
CA ILE A 585 -26.07 27.18 -7.57
C ILE A 585 -25.77 26.24 -8.73
N ASN A 586 -25.42 26.82 -9.89
CA ASN A 586 -25.04 26.09 -11.09
C ASN A 586 -23.62 26.50 -11.51
N TYR A 587 -22.65 25.60 -11.33
CA TYR A 587 -21.29 25.79 -11.84
C TYR A 587 -21.31 25.97 -13.37
N LYS A 588 -20.55 26.94 -13.87
CA LYS A 588 -20.40 27.18 -15.32
C LYS A 588 -19.80 25.96 -16.01
N LYS A 589 -20.66 25.11 -16.59
CA LYS A 589 -20.26 24.13 -17.61
C LYS A 589 -19.51 24.89 -18.72
N LYS A 590 -18.21 24.60 -18.87
CA LYS A 590 -17.41 25.17 -19.97
C LYS A 590 -18.12 24.87 -21.28
N LYS A 591 -18.50 25.91 -22.03
CA LYS A 591 -18.89 25.74 -23.43
C LYS A 591 -17.70 25.17 -24.18
N ILE A 592 -17.87 23.98 -24.73
CA ILE A 592 -17.06 23.53 -25.85
C ILE A 592 -17.70 24.22 -27.07
N ASP A 593 -17.13 25.35 -27.48
CA ASP A 593 -17.57 26.04 -28.69
C ASP A 593 -17.07 25.24 -29.92
N GLU A 594 -17.80 24.17 -30.25
CA GLU A 594 -17.69 23.47 -31.53
C GLU A 594 -18.13 24.42 -32.66
N LYS A 595 -17.21 25.26 -33.13
CA LYS A 595 -17.39 25.98 -34.39
C LYS A 595 -17.24 25.03 -35.57
N THR A 596 -18.36 24.39 -35.92
CA THR A 596 -18.61 24.04 -37.32
C THR A 596 -18.49 25.30 -38.18
N SER A 597 -17.65 25.23 -39.21
CA SER A 597 -17.58 26.24 -40.27
C SER A 597 -17.54 25.52 -41.61
N GLU A 598 -18.71 25.30 -42.19
CA GLU A 598 -18.83 24.76 -43.54
C GLU A 598 -18.40 25.83 -44.57
N THR A 599 -17.63 25.38 -45.55
CA THR A 599 -17.60 25.83 -46.94
C THR A 599 -17.49 27.35 -47.23
N LYS A 600 -16.28 27.77 -47.61
CA LYS A 600 -16.07 28.39 -48.93
C LYS A 600 -14.64 28.21 -49.43
#